data_AF-A0A3E3IXY3-F1
#
_entry.id   AF-A0A3E3IXY3-F1
#
_cell.length_a   1.000
_cell.length_b   1.000
_cell.length_c   1.000
_cell.angle_alpha   90.00
_cell.angle_beta   90.00
_cell.angle_gamma   90.00
#
_symmetry.space_group_name_H-M   'P 1'
#
loop_
_entity.id
_entity.type
_entity.pdbx_description
1 polymer ?
#
loop_
_entity_poly.entity_id
_entity_poly.type
_entity_poly.pdbx_seq_one_letter_code
_entity_poly.pdbx_strand_id
1 'polypeptide(L)'
;MFNSQISINYKERKILMKNSKRLESIQILRAVAFIAIFLSHVELLSSGVFGVEVFLILSGFCMVYAYGETGKYKVTGIKENIEFAVKRIKKLYPLHLITLVTVAGVIALGLIKKENSQTEISEFVFYFIMNISLLHSLIPWRDGYFSFNAVSWYLSVSMICYFFFP
;
A
#
# COMPACT_ATOMS: atom_id res chain seq x y z
N MET A 1 9.32 -3.83 51.51
CA MET A 1 9.58 -2.88 50.41
C MET A 1 10.37 -3.51 49.25
N PHE A 2 11.39 -4.33 49.51
CA PHE A 2 12.18 -5.00 48.45
C PHE A 2 11.41 -6.00 47.55
N ASN A 3 10.51 -6.80 48.13
CA ASN A 3 9.75 -7.80 47.36
C ASN A 3 8.70 -7.22 46.39
N SER A 4 8.17 -6.02 46.64
CA SER A 4 7.21 -5.40 45.72
C SER A 4 7.91 -4.86 44.46
N GLN A 5 9.11 -4.27 44.60
CA GLN A 5 9.91 -3.78 43.47
C GLN A 5 10.28 -4.90 42.47
N ILE A 6 10.63 -6.09 42.98
CA ILE A 6 10.98 -7.27 42.16
C ILE A 6 9.75 -7.80 41.41
N SER A 7 8.59 -7.84 42.07
CA SER A 7 7.34 -8.29 41.46
C SER A 7 6.82 -7.34 40.35
N ILE A 8 7.05 -6.02 40.50
CA ILE A 8 6.72 -5.01 39.47
C ILE A 8 7.62 -5.20 38.24
N ASN A 9 8.93 -5.35 38.44
CA ASN A 9 9.90 -5.54 37.35
C ASN A 9 9.65 -6.85 36.57
N TYR A 10 9.25 -7.92 37.25
CA TYR A 10 8.91 -9.18 36.61
C TYR A 10 7.63 -9.08 35.77
N LYS A 11 6.61 -8.37 36.25
CA LYS A 11 5.35 -8.13 35.53
C LYS A 11 5.60 -7.28 34.28
N GLU A 12 6.42 -6.23 34.40
CA GLU A 12 6.85 -5.41 33.25
C GLU A 12 7.64 -6.22 32.22
N ARG A 13 8.65 -7.01 32.63
CA ARG A 13 9.38 -7.88 31.70
C ARG A 13 8.49 -8.90 31.01
N LYS A 14 7.49 -9.46 31.72
CA LYS A 14 6.54 -10.41 31.14
C LYS A 14 5.59 -9.74 30.14
N ILE A 15 5.23 -8.47 30.37
CA ILE A 15 4.44 -7.65 29.42
C ILE A 15 5.29 -7.31 28.19
N LEU A 16 6.54 -6.88 28.37
CA LEU A 16 7.48 -6.57 27.28
C LEU A 16 7.77 -7.81 26.41
N MET A 17 8.04 -8.97 27.03
CA MET A 17 8.23 -10.24 26.31
C MET A 17 6.95 -10.74 25.63
N LYS A 18 5.77 -10.44 26.17
CA LYS A 18 4.49 -10.77 25.55
C LYS A 18 4.22 -9.90 24.32
N ASN A 19 4.59 -8.62 24.37
CA ASN A 19 4.45 -7.70 23.23
C ASN A 19 5.44 -8.02 22.10
N SER A 20 6.69 -8.39 22.40
CA SER A 20 7.65 -8.77 21.35
C SER A 20 7.23 -10.05 20.60
N LYS A 21 6.77 -11.08 21.33
CA LYS A 21 6.29 -12.34 20.73
C LYS A 21 5.02 -12.16 19.88
N ARG A 22 4.12 -11.23 20.23
CA ARG A 22 2.90 -10.95 19.43
C ARG A 22 3.21 -10.27 18.10
N LEU A 23 4.21 -9.39 18.07
CA LEU A 23 4.63 -8.73 16.83
C LEU A 23 5.36 -9.70 15.89
N GLU A 24 6.05 -10.70 16.45
CA GLU A 24 6.76 -11.74 15.71
C GLU A 24 5.81 -12.60 14.86
N SER A 25 4.68 -13.06 15.42
CA SER A 25 3.68 -13.83 14.65
C SER A 25 3.14 -13.06 13.44
N ILE A 26 2.95 -11.74 13.57
CA ILE A 26 2.48 -10.88 12.49
C ILE A 26 3.56 -10.67 11.42
N GLN A 27 4.82 -10.60 11.83
CA GLN A 27 5.95 -10.52 10.90
C GLN A 27 6.09 -11.82 10.10
N ILE A 28 5.95 -12.98 10.75
CA ILE A 28 5.94 -14.28 10.07
C ILE A 28 4.80 -14.35 9.06
N LEU A 29 3.59 -13.91 9.44
CA LEU A 29 2.45 -13.92 8.51
C LEU A 29 2.69 -12.99 7.30
N ARG A 30 3.31 -11.83 7.49
CA ARG A 30 3.72 -10.96 6.38
C ARG A 30 4.78 -11.61 5.48
N ALA A 31 5.72 -12.37 6.05
CA ALA A 31 6.70 -13.12 5.27
C ALA A 31 6.03 -14.22 4.43
N VAL A 32 5.09 -14.98 5.00
CA VAL A 32 4.32 -16.00 4.28
C VAL A 32 3.50 -15.37 3.14
N ALA A 33 2.83 -14.24 3.40
CA ALA A 33 2.10 -13.50 2.38
C ALA A 33 3.02 -13.04 1.24
N PHE A 34 4.20 -12.52 1.56
CA PHE A 34 5.20 -12.13 0.56
C PHE A 34 5.69 -13.32 -0.29
N ILE A 35 5.93 -14.47 0.33
CA ILE A 35 6.31 -15.70 -0.39
C ILE A 35 5.18 -16.12 -1.35
N ALA A 36 3.92 -16.08 -0.92
CA ALA A 36 2.79 -16.42 -1.78
C ALA A 36 2.69 -15.49 -3.01
N ILE A 37 2.94 -14.18 -2.82
CA ILE A 37 2.98 -13.20 -3.92
C ILE A 37 4.14 -13.55 -4.88
N PHE A 38 5.33 -13.81 -4.35
CA PHE A 38 6.51 -14.13 -5.16
C PHE A 38 6.31 -15.41 -5.97
N LEU A 39 5.86 -16.49 -5.34
CA LEU A 39 5.61 -17.77 -6.02
C LEU A 39 4.55 -17.64 -7.12
N SER A 40 3.59 -16.73 -6.96
CA SER A 40 2.60 -16.47 -7.99
C SER A 40 3.16 -15.73 -9.20
N HIS A 41 4.13 -14.82 -9.01
CA HIS A 41 4.81 -14.15 -10.11
C HIS A 41 5.78 -15.07 -10.87
N VAL A 42 6.22 -16.18 -10.26
CA VAL A 42 7.04 -17.23 -10.90
C VAL A 42 6.15 -18.34 -11.49
N GLU A 43 4.84 -18.10 -11.60
CA GLU A 43 3.86 -19.04 -12.17
C GLU A 43 3.77 -20.40 -11.43
N LEU A 44 4.29 -20.48 -10.20
CA LEU A 44 4.30 -21.72 -9.41
C LEU A 44 2.97 -21.92 -8.65
N LEU A 45 2.29 -20.84 -8.30
CA LEU A 45 1.02 -20.85 -7.56
C LEU A 45 0.04 -19.79 -8.10
N SER A 46 -1.26 -20.09 -8.13
CA SER A 46 -2.29 -19.11 -8.52
C SER A 46 -2.78 -18.22 -7.36
N SER A 47 -2.21 -18.37 -6.15
CA SER A 47 -2.69 -17.74 -4.92
C SER A 47 -2.12 -16.34 -4.64
N GLY A 48 -1.51 -15.67 -5.63
CA GLY A 48 -0.86 -14.37 -5.44
C GLY A 48 -1.82 -13.28 -4.98
N VAL A 49 -3.06 -13.29 -5.49
CA VAL A 49 -4.11 -12.33 -5.12
C VAL A 49 -4.38 -12.36 -3.62
N PHE A 50 -4.56 -13.57 -3.06
CA PHE A 50 -4.78 -13.76 -1.62
C PHE A 50 -3.57 -13.28 -0.79
N GLY A 51 -2.35 -13.51 -1.27
CA GLY A 51 -1.14 -12.99 -0.63
C GLY A 51 -1.14 -11.47 -0.51
N VAL A 52 -1.55 -10.76 -1.58
CA VAL A 52 -1.65 -9.30 -1.57
C VAL A 52 -2.72 -8.81 -0.59
N GLU A 53 -3.89 -9.46 -0.56
CA GLU A 53 -4.98 -9.11 0.38
C GLU A 53 -4.54 -9.23 1.83
N VAL A 54 -3.92 -10.36 2.20
CA VAL A 54 -3.40 -10.57 3.56
C VAL A 54 -2.34 -9.53 3.90
N PHE A 55 -1.43 -9.24 2.96
CA PHE A 55 -0.38 -8.25 3.18
C PHE A 55 -0.96 -6.84 3.42
N LEU A 56 -1.98 -6.45 2.65
CA LEU A 56 -2.66 -5.17 2.79
C LEU A 56 -3.39 -5.05 4.14
N ILE A 57 -4.12 -6.10 4.56
CA ILE A 57 -4.81 -6.12 5.85
C ILE A 57 -3.83 -6.03 7.01
N LEU A 58 -2.71 -6.78 6.96
CA LEU A 58 -1.70 -6.74 8.02
C LEU A 58 -0.97 -5.40 8.09
N SER A 59 -0.74 -4.75 6.95
CA SER A 59 -0.23 -3.38 6.90
C SER A 59 -1.12 -2.43 7.70
N GLY A 60 -2.43 -2.43 7.41
CA GLY A 60 -3.43 -1.65 8.14
C GLY A 60 -3.48 -1.97 9.63
N PHE A 61 -3.58 -3.27 9.96
CA PHE A 61 -3.64 -3.74 11.34
C PHE A 61 -2.45 -3.26 12.17
N CYS A 62 -1.23 -3.36 11.62
CA CYS A 62 -0.03 -2.92 12.32
C CYS A 62 0.00 -1.41 12.57
N MET A 63 -0.51 -0.61 11.64
CA MET A 63 -0.62 0.83 11.83
C MET A 63 -1.60 1.16 12.96
N VAL A 64 -2.80 0.58 12.95
CA VAL A 64 -3.82 0.81 14.00
C VAL A 64 -3.28 0.38 15.37
N TYR A 65 -2.63 -0.79 15.44
CA TYR A 65 -2.05 -1.32 16.68
C TYR A 65 -0.97 -0.38 17.23
N ALA A 66 -0.03 0.06 16.38
CA ALA A 66 1.04 0.97 16.77
C ALA A 66 0.51 2.34 17.22
N TYR A 67 -0.51 2.87 16.54
CA TYR A 67 -1.15 4.12 16.94
C TYR A 67 -1.89 4.00 18.26
N GLY A 68 -2.55 2.85 18.49
CA GLY A 68 -3.24 2.53 19.74
C GLY A 68 -2.34 2.46 20.95
N GLU A 69 -1.17 1.83 20.84
CA GLU A 69 -0.20 1.78 21.95
C GLU A 69 0.37 3.18 22.29
N THR A 70 0.44 4.09 21.30
CA THR A 70 0.95 5.45 21.54
C THR A 70 -0.10 6.45 22.01
N GLY A 71 -1.38 6.06 22.06
CA GLY A 71 -2.49 6.97 22.42
C GLY A 71 -2.68 8.15 21.46
N LYS A 72 -2.17 8.04 20.22
CA LYS A 72 -2.13 9.13 19.23
C LYS A 72 -3.36 9.18 18.32
N TYR A 73 -4.48 8.60 18.72
CA TYR A 73 -5.74 8.80 18.01
C TYR A 73 -6.09 10.28 18.08
N LYS A 74 -6.00 10.98 16.95
CA LYS A 74 -6.39 12.38 16.85
C LYS A 74 -7.65 12.44 16.01
N VAL A 75 -8.55 13.34 16.33
CA VAL A 75 -9.56 13.76 15.36
C VAL A 75 -8.79 14.51 14.28
N THR A 76 -8.56 13.85 13.15
CA THR A 76 -7.85 14.42 12.00
C THR A 76 -8.84 15.03 11.02
N GLY A 77 -8.50 16.18 10.47
CA GLY A 77 -9.20 16.76 9.35
C GLY A 77 -8.68 16.18 8.02
N ILE A 78 -9.35 16.56 6.93
CA ILE A 78 -8.99 16.15 5.57
C ILE A 78 -7.51 16.51 5.25
N LYS A 79 -7.04 17.66 5.74
CA LYS A 79 -5.67 18.14 5.48
C LYS A 79 -4.62 17.25 6.14
N GLU A 80 -4.84 16.86 7.39
CA GLU A 80 -3.95 15.99 8.15
C GLU A 80 -3.87 14.60 7.52
N ASN A 81 -4.99 14.07 7.02
CA ASN A 81 -5.05 12.79 6.33
C ASN A 81 -4.26 12.80 5.02
N ILE A 82 -4.37 13.88 4.24
CA ILE A 82 -3.57 14.05 3.02
C ILE A 82 -2.08 14.12 3.36
N GLU A 83 -1.70 14.91 4.36
CA GLU A 83 -0.30 15.02 4.78
C GLU A 83 0.27 13.65 5.22
N PHE A 84 -0.52 12.89 5.98
CA PHE A 84 -0.17 11.55 6.41
C PHE A 84 0.05 10.59 5.21
N ALA A 85 -0.90 10.55 4.28
CA ALA A 85 -0.82 9.70 3.09
C ALA A 85 0.38 10.06 2.20
N VAL A 86 0.56 11.34 1.91
CA VAL A 86 1.66 11.85 1.07
C VAL A 86 3.02 11.53 1.70
N LYS A 87 3.17 11.70 3.02
CA LYS A 87 4.44 11.42 3.72
C LYS A 87 4.86 9.96 3.59
N ARG A 88 3.91 9.03 3.60
CA ARG A 88 4.17 7.58 3.44
C ARG A 88 4.56 7.23 2.01
N ILE A 89 3.94 7.86 1.02
CA ILE A 89 4.10 7.53 -0.40
C ILE A 89 5.25 8.28 -1.07
N LYS A 90 5.69 9.40 -0.50
CA LYS A 90 6.78 10.24 -1.05
C LYS A 90 8.05 9.46 -1.42
N LYS A 91 8.35 8.37 -0.73
CA LYS A 91 9.53 7.53 -1.04
C LYS A 91 9.37 6.71 -2.34
N LEU A 92 8.16 6.24 -2.63
CA LEU A 92 7.86 5.39 -3.80
C LEU A 92 7.37 6.20 -5.00
N TYR A 93 6.85 7.41 -4.78
CA TYR A 93 6.29 8.26 -5.84
C TYR A 93 7.27 8.64 -6.96
N PRO A 94 8.56 8.97 -6.69
CA PRO A 94 9.52 9.26 -7.76
C PRO A 94 9.71 8.06 -8.70
N LEU A 95 9.78 6.85 -8.14
CA LEU A 95 9.89 5.62 -8.93
C LEU A 95 8.62 5.40 -9.77
N HIS A 96 7.44 5.61 -9.18
CA HIS A 96 6.17 5.55 -9.91
C HIS A 96 6.17 6.49 -11.11
N LEU A 97 6.54 7.76 -10.93
CA LEU A 97 6.60 8.75 -12.01
C LEU A 97 7.53 8.32 -13.15
N ILE A 98 8.73 7.80 -12.83
CA ILE A 98 9.68 7.32 -13.85
C ILE A 98 9.04 6.19 -14.65
N THR A 99 8.44 5.19 -13.98
CA THR A 99 7.80 4.06 -14.68
C THR A 99 6.58 4.50 -15.48
N LEU A 100 5.78 5.42 -14.95
CA LEU A 100 4.58 5.95 -15.59
C LEU A 100 4.95 6.70 -16.88
N VAL A 101 5.91 7.63 -16.83
CA VAL A 101 6.37 8.39 -18.00
C VAL A 101 6.98 7.46 -19.05
N THR A 102 7.74 6.44 -18.62
CA THR A 102 8.34 5.46 -19.54
C THR A 102 7.26 4.69 -20.31
N VAL A 103 6.28 4.11 -19.60
CA VAL A 103 5.20 3.35 -20.26
C VAL A 103 4.30 4.27 -21.07
N ALA A 104 3.97 5.46 -20.54
CA ALA A 104 3.16 6.45 -21.24
C ALA A 104 3.82 6.90 -22.55
N GLY A 105 5.13 7.08 -22.57
CA GLY A 105 5.88 7.41 -23.78
C GLY A 105 5.79 6.32 -24.84
N VAL A 106 5.92 5.05 -24.45
CA VAL A 106 5.77 3.90 -25.38
C VAL A 106 4.37 3.84 -25.97
N ILE A 107 3.33 4.00 -25.14
CA ILE A 107 1.93 3.99 -25.61
C ILE A 107 1.66 5.19 -26.53
N ALA A 108 2.14 6.39 -26.18
CA ALA A 108 1.97 7.59 -26.98
C ALA A 108 2.58 7.46 -28.39
N LEU A 109 3.76 6.84 -28.50
CA LEU A 109 4.38 6.55 -29.81
C LEU A 109 3.53 5.62 -30.67
N GLY A 110 2.80 4.68 -30.06
CA GLY A 110 1.84 3.82 -30.75
C GLY A 110 0.61 4.59 -31.24
N LEU A 111 0.06 5.49 -30.40
CA LEU A 111 -1.12 6.29 -30.73
C LEU A 111 -0.87 7.28 -31.87
N ILE A 112 0.32 7.88 -31.95
CA ILE A 112 0.69 8.83 -33.01
C ILE A 112 0.72 8.14 -34.40
N LYS A 113 1.07 6.85 -34.45
CA LYS A 113 1.16 6.09 -35.71
C LYS A 113 -0.19 5.63 -36.25
N LYS A 114 -1.26 5.76 -35.46
CA LYS A 114 -2.58 5.21 -35.77
C LYS A 114 -3.50 6.29 -36.32
N GLU A 115 -4.08 6.05 -37.50
CA GLU A 115 -5.16 6.87 -38.05
C GLU A 115 -6.46 6.69 -37.24
N ASN A 116 -7.23 7.76 -37.01
CA ASN A 116 -8.48 7.79 -36.24
C ASN A 116 -8.38 7.33 -34.77
N SER A 117 -7.43 7.87 -34.01
CA SER A 117 -7.19 7.53 -32.58
C SER A 117 -7.81 8.49 -31.56
N GLN A 118 -8.80 9.32 -31.92
CA GLN A 118 -9.25 10.43 -31.07
C GLN A 118 -9.87 9.99 -29.73
N THR A 119 -10.65 8.90 -29.73
CA THR A 119 -11.18 8.29 -28.49
C THR A 119 -10.06 7.73 -27.62
N GLU A 120 -9.09 7.04 -28.22
CA GLU A 120 -7.95 6.42 -27.53
C GLU A 120 -7.03 7.47 -26.88
N ILE A 121 -6.86 8.62 -27.53
CA ILE A 121 -6.12 9.76 -26.97
C ILE A 121 -6.84 10.31 -25.73
N SER A 122 -8.17 10.45 -25.76
CA SER A 122 -8.95 10.90 -24.61
C SER A 122 -8.82 9.93 -23.43
N GLU A 123 -8.93 8.62 -23.68
CA GLU A 123 -8.76 7.59 -22.67
C GLU A 123 -7.34 7.59 -22.09
N PHE A 124 -6.33 7.69 -22.95
CA PHE A 124 -4.93 7.83 -22.53
C PHE A 124 -4.74 9.01 -21.57
N VAL A 125 -5.24 10.19 -21.92
CA VAL A 125 -5.13 11.40 -21.08
C VAL A 125 -5.86 11.21 -19.75
N PHE A 126 -7.08 10.67 -19.78
CA PHE A 126 -7.87 10.39 -18.59
C PHE A 126 -7.13 9.44 -17.63
N TYR A 127 -6.68 8.28 -18.13
CA TYR A 127 -5.95 7.33 -17.30
C TYR A 127 -4.61 7.91 -16.82
N PHE A 128 -3.92 8.70 -17.64
CA PHE A 128 -2.66 9.32 -17.23
C PHE A 128 -2.85 10.25 -16.03
N ILE A 129 -3.90 11.08 -16.04
CA ILE A 129 -4.27 11.94 -14.91
C ILE A 129 -4.63 11.12 -13.66
N MET A 130 -5.39 10.03 -13.84
CA MET A 130 -5.75 9.12 -12.74
C MET A 130 -4.52 8.41 -12.13
N ASN A 131 -3.49 8.12 -12.93
CA ASN A 131 -2.25 7.52 -12.45
C ASN A 131 -1.33 8.51 -11.74
N ILE A 132 -1.26 9.76 -12.23
CA ILE A 132 -0.53 10.83 -11.54
C ILE A 132 -1.15 11.09 -10.17
N SER A 133 -2.48 11.18 -10.11
CA SER A 133 -3.19 11.41 -8.85
C SER A 133 -3.26 10.17 -7.94
N LEU A 134 -2.79 9.01 -8.40
CA LEU A 134 -2.92 7.72 -7.72
C LEU A 134 -4.37 7.36 -7.36
N LEU A 135 -5.34 7.78 -8.17
CA LEU A 135 -6.77 7.46 -8.02
C LEU A 135 -7.26 6.36 -8.97
N HIS A 136 -6.40 5.88 -9.87
CA HIS A 136 -6.77 4.90 -10.89
C HIS A 136 -7.31 3.57 -10.33
N SER A 137 -6.96 3.17 -9.10
CA SER A 137 -7.51 1.95 -8.47
C SER A 137 -8.99 2.06 -8.07
N LEU A 138 -9.57 3.27 -8.02
CA LEU A 138 -11.02 3.46 -7.78
C LEU A 138 -11.87 3.10 -9.00
N ILE A 139 -11.23 2.89 -10.15
CA ILE A 139 -11.88 2.62 -11.40
C ILE A 139 -12.13 1.10 -11.52
N PRO A 140 -13.39 0.63 -11.59
CA PRO A 140 -13.70 -0.79 -11.42
C PRO A 140 -13.41 -1.67 -12.66
N TRP A 141 -12.95 -1.09 -13.76
CA TRP A 141 -12.59 -1.84 -14.98
C TRP A 141 -11.08 -2.05 -15.09
N ARG A 142 -10.69 -3.17 -15.70
CA ARG A 142 -9.29 -3.64 -15.82
C ARG A 142 -8.37 -2.60 -16.42
N ASP A 143 -8.83 -1.94 -17.48
CA ASP A 143 -8.05 -0.91 -18.17
C ASP A 143 -7.85 0.35 -17.33
N GLY A 144 -8.67 0.54 -16.28
CA GLY A 144 -8.53 1.63 -15.32
C GLY A 144 -7.61 1.27 -14.16
N TYR A 145 -7.91 0.21 -13.41
CA TYR A 145 -7.09 -0.10 -12.22
C TYR A 145 -5.70 -0.65 -12.58
N PHE A 146 -5.50 -1.31 -13.73
CA PHE A 146 -4.18 -1.77 -14.22
C PHE A 146 -3.64 -0.94 -15.39
N SER A 147 -4.16 0.28 -15.61
CA SER A 147 -3.62 1.21 -16.61
C SER A 147 -2.12 1.46 -16.44
N PHE A 148 -1.38 1.58 -17.55
CA PHE A 148 0.07 1.83 -17.61
C PHE A 148 0.93 0.80 -16.87
N ASN A 149 1.01 0.89 -15.54
CA ASN A 149 1.82 0.00 -14.71
C ASN A 149 0.89 -0.82 -13.80
N ALA A 150 0.67 -2.09 -14.13
CA ALA A 150 -0.20 -2.96 -13.35
C ALA A 150 0.19 -3.05 -11.85
N VAL A 151 1.49 -2.93 -11.53
CA VAL A 151 1.98 -2.99 -10.15
C VAL A 151 1.69 -1.69 -9.39
N SER A 152 1.51 -0.55 -10.07
CA SER A 152 1.20 0.74 -9.41
C SER A 152 -0.17 0.76 -8.73
N TRP A 153 -1.08 -0.15 -9.11
CA TRP A 153 -2.36 -0.36 -8.43
C TRP A 153 -2.21 -0.50 -6.92
N TYR A 154 -1.22 -1.27 -6.45
CA TYR A 154 -0.97 -1.46 -5.03
C TYR A 154 -0.62 -0.13 -4.33
N LEU A 155 0.16 0.73 -5.00
CA LEU A 155 0.53 2.06 -4.49
C LEU A 155 -0.70 2.98 -4.41
N SER A 156 -1.56 2.95 -5.42
CA SER A 156 -2.82 3.70 -5.47
C SER A 156 -3.76 3.27 -4.34
N VAL A 157 -4.01 1.97 -4.16
CA VAL A 157 -4.83 1.45 -3.06
C VAL A 157 -4.26 1.85 -1.71
N SER A 158 -2.93 1.72 -1.53
CA SER A 158 -2.26 2.14 -0.29
C SER A 158 -2.49 3.61 0.01
N MET A 159 -2.44 4.50 -1.00
CA MET A 159 -2.71 5.93 -0.84
C MET A 159 -4.11 6.20 -0.31
N ILE A 160 -5.09 5.57 -0.93
CA ILE A 160 -6.50 5.71 -0.58
C ILE A 160 -6.73 5.20 0.85
N CYS A 161 -6.19 4.03 1.19
CA CYS A 161 -6.26 3.49 2.55
C CYS A 161 -5.62 4.43 3.59
N TYR A 162 -4.48 5.05 3.28
CA TYR A 162 -3.85 6.01 4.19
C TYR A 162 -4.66 7.30 4.33
N PHE A 163 -5.35 7.75 3.28
CA PHE A 163 -6.23 8.92 3.34
C PHE A 163 -7.44 8.68 4.25
N PHE A 164 -7.98 7.46 4.30
CA PHE A 164 -9.07 7.10 5.20
C PHE A 164 -8.59 6.68 6.60
N PHE A 165 -7.28 6.69 6.87
CA PHE A 165 -6.75 6.31 8.16
C PHE A 165 -7.07 7.38 9.22
N PRO A 166 -7.60 7.00 10.41
CA PRO A 166 -7.95 7.92 11.50
C PRO A 166 -6.75 8.40 12.32
#